data_AF-A0A087RZI3-F1
#
_entry.id   AF-A0A087RZI3-F1
#
_cell.length_a   1.000
_cell.length_b   1.000
_cell.length_c   1.000
_cell.angle_alpha   90.00
_cell.angle_beta   90.00
_cell.angle_gamma   90.00
#
_symmetry.space_group_name_H-M   'P 1'
#
loop_
_entity.id
_entity.type
_entity.pdbx_description
1 polymer ?
#
loop_
_entity_poly.entity_id
_entity_poly.type
_entity_poly.pdbx_seq_one_letter_code
_entity_poly.pdbx_strand_id
1 'polypeptide(L)'
;MEKVGAGNIIYELRKKIQQAQAELAELGEPVSDIPELVETANLIRSNEYLQKANLKQNELLATYEKYSEALEELLSTVFEIQNDLKEIVKEQSSLISKPKRTSTKRKTKNTKK
;
A
#
# COMPACT_ATOMS: atom_id res chain seq x y z
N MET A 1 -16.30 5.15 2.81
CA MET A 1 -15.29 6.03 2.17
C MET A 1 -14.69 5.25 1.02
N GLU A 2 -14.67 5.82 -0.17
CA GLU A 2 -14.19 5.15 -1.39
C GLU A 2 -12.73 4.72 -1.23
N LYS A 3 -12.48 3.41 -1.16
CA LYS A 3 -11.14 2.78 -1.13
C LYS A 3 -10.34 2.96 -2.44
N VAL A 4 -10.81 3.79 -3.37
CA VAL A 4 -10.28 3.97 -4.74
C VAL A 4 -9.10 4.97 -4.78
N GLY A 5 -8.72 5.59 -3.67
CA GLY A 5 -7.62 6.57 -3.60
C GLY A 5 -6.21 5.99 -3.36
N ALA A 6 -6.09 4.74 -2.92
CA ALA A 6 -4.80 4.18 -2.47
C ALA A 6 -3.72 4.19 -3.57
N GLY A 7 -4.09 3.87 -4.82
CA GLY A 7 -3.16 3.88 -5.95
C GLY A 7 -2.59 5.28 -6.26
N ASN A 8 -3.40 6.33 -6.11
CA ASN A 8 -2.96 7.71 -6.32
C ASN A 8 -2.00 8.15 -5.20
N ILE A 9 -2.31 7.78 -3.95
CA ILE A 9 -1.44 8.05 -2.79
C ILE A 9 -0.09 7.36 -2.95
N ILE A 10 -0.07 6.08 -3.34
CA ILE A 10 1.16 5.32 -3.60
C ILE A 10 1.98 5.97 -4.72
N TYR A 11 1.33 6.41 -5.81
CA TYR A 11 1.99 7.10 -6.90
C TYR A 11 2.66 8.42 -6.46
N GLU A 12 1.93 9.25 -5.72
CA GLU A 12 2.45 10.52 -5.19
C GLU A 12 3.60 10.30 -4.20
N LEU A 13 3.48 9.31 -3.31
CA LEU A 13 4.55 8.93 -2.38
C LEU A 13 5.79 8.43 -3.12
N ARG A 14 5.62 7.63 -4.19
CA ARG A 14 6.75 7.21 -5.03
C ARG A 14 7.45 8.39 -5.67
N LYS A 15 6.72 9.38 -6.18
CA LYS A 15 7.30 10.59 -6.75
C LYS A 15 8.08 11.39 -5.70
N LYS A 16 7.53 11.52 -4.48
CA LYS A 16 8.23 12.17 -3.36
C LYS A 16 9.50 11.44 -2.95
N ILE A 17 9.48 10.10 -2.92
CA ILE A 17 10.68 9.28 -2.67
C ILE A 17 11.75 9.56 -3.72
N GLN A 18 11.39 9.56 -5.01
CA GLN A 18 12.32 9.84 -6.10
C GLN A 18 12.92 11.24 -6.00
N GLN A 19 12.09 12.23 -5.67
CA GLN A 19 12.55 13.60 -5.46
C GLN A 19 13.51 13.68 -4.27
N ALA A 20 13.16 13.10 -3.11
CA ALA A 20 14.02 13.10 -1.93
C ALA A 20 15.34 12.37 -2.18
N GLN A 21 15.35 11.29 -2.97
CA GLN A 21 16.57 10.62 -3.41
C GLN A 21 17.44 11.50 -4.30
N ALA A 22 16.84 12.24 -5.23
CA ALA A 22 17.57 13.18 -6.09
C ALA A 22 18.18 14.32 -5.26
N GLU A 23 17.41 14.92 -4.35
CA GLU A 23 17.89 15.97 -3.44
C GLU A 23 19.03 15.46 -2.53
N LEU A 24 18.98 14.20 -2.09
CA LEU A 24 20.06 13.58 -1.31
C LEU A 24 21.32 13.34 -2.15
N ALA A 25 21.16 13.00 -3.43
CA ALA A 25 22.27 12.85 -4.36
C ALA A 25 22.92 14.20 -4.71
N GLU A 26 22.12 15.28 -4.80
CA GLU A 26 22.61 16.64 -5.02
C GLU A 26 23.45 17.18 -3.87
N LEU A 27 23.26 16.68 -2.64
CA LEU A 27 24.11 17.01 -1.49
C LEU A 27 25.57 16.58 -1.70
N GLY A 28 25.83 15.62 -2.60
CA GLY A 28 27.16 15.18 -2.98
C GLY A 28 27.85 14.31 -1.94
N GLU A 29 29.16 14.20 -2.05
CA GLU A 29 29.98 13.45 -1.10
C GLU A 29 30.23 14.24 0.19
N PRO A 30 30.55 13.53 1.30
CA PRO A 30 30.95 14.17 2.54
C PRO A 30 32.07 15.19 2.33
N VAL A 31 31.92 16.29 3.04
CA VAL A 31 32.84 17.41 2.98
C VAL A 31 34.24 17.01 3.46
N SER A 32 35.24 17.06 2.58
CA SER A 32 36.65 16.85 2.94
C SER A 32 37.28 18.12 3.51
N ASP A 33 38.18 17.99 4.49
CA ASP A 33 38.88 19.14 5.08
C ASP A 33 39.63 19.97 4.04
N ILE A 34 39.57 21.29 4.20
CA ILE A 34 40.34 22.25 3.41
C ILE A 34 41.57 22.63 4.23
N PRO A 35 42.81 22.37 3.76
CA PRO A 35 44.03 22.63 4.53
C PRO A 35 44.21 24.09 4.97
N GLU A 36 43.70 25.03 4.18
CA GLU A 36 43.76 26.47 4.44
C GLU A 36 42.81 26.91 5.57
N LEU A 37 41.81 26.09 5.90
CA LEU A 37 40.88 26.37 6.99
C LEU A 37 41.44 25.86 8.32
N VAL A 38 41.23 26.68 9.36
CA VAL A 38 41.43 26.22 10.73
C VAL A 38 40.51 25.04 11.03
N GLU A 39 40.97 24.12 11.88
CA GLU A 39 40.25 22.89 12.23
C GLU A 39 38.80 23.14 12.64
N THR A 40 38.54 24.18 13.43
CA THR A 40 37.18 24.55 13.86
C THR A 40 36.26 24.91 12.70
N ALA A 41 36.77 25.57 11.65
CA ALA A 41 35.98 25.90 10.46
C ALA A 41 35.68 24.66 9.63
N ASN A 42 36.64 23.72 9.51
CA ASN A 42 36.40 22.43 8.87
C ASN A 42 35.34 21.61 9.64
N LEU A 43 35.42 21.56 10.97
CA LEU A 43 34.44 20.88 11.83
C LEU A 43 33.03 21.46 11.70
N ILE A 44 32.89 22.80 11.62
CA ILE A 44 31.59 23.44 11.41
C ILE A 44 31.01 23.01 10.06
N ARG A 45 31.81 23.06 8.99
CA ARG A 45 31.35 22.70 7.65
C ARG A 45 30.94 21.23 7.54
N SER A 46 31.70 20.34 8.15
CA SER A 46 31.36 18.91 8.23
C SER A 46 30.06 18.68 9.02
N ASN A 47 29.89 19.34 10.17
CA ASN A 47 28.65 19.26 10.94
C ASN A 47 27.43 19.81 10.18
N GLU A 48 27.56 20.93 9.48
CA GLU A 48 26.48 21.49 8.66
C GLU A 48 26.07 20.52 7.54
N TYR A 49 27.04 19.90 6.88
CA TYR A 49 26.76 18.85 5.90
C TYR A 49 26.03 17.68 6.53
N LEU A 50 26.54 17.15 7.64
CA LEU A 50 25.94 16.01 8.36
C LEU A 50 24.51 16.33 8.82
N GLN A 51 24.25 17.53 9.34
CA GLN A 51 22.91 17.93 9.73
C GLN A 51 21.95 17.96 8.54
N LYS A 52 22.37 18.55 7.41
CA LYS A 52 21.55 18.59 6.19
C LYS A 52 21.29 17.20 5.64
N ALA A 53 22.31 16.35 5.55
CA ALA A 53 22.20 14.98 5.10
C ALA A 53 21.23 14.17 5.99
N ASN A 54 21.39 14.27 7.31
CA ASN A 54 20.52 13.59 8.27
C ASN A 54 19.06 14.04 8.17
N LEU A 55 18.81 15.34 8.02
CA LEU A 55 17.45 15.86 7.84
C LEU A 55 16.80 15.27 6.59
N LYS A 56 17.53 15.23 5.47
CA LYS A 56 17.02 14.67 4.20
C LYS A 56 16.84 13.16 4.25
N GLN A 57 17.74 12.43 4.91
CA GLN A 57 17.59 10.99 5.13
C GLN A 57 16.37 10.68 6.00
N ASN A 58 16.13 11.45 7.06
CA ASN A 58 14.96 11.29 7.91
C ASN A 58 13.66 11.57 7.16
N GLU A 59 13.63 12.61 6.31
CA GLU A 59 12.49 12.92 5.44
C GLU A 59 12.21 11.77 4.45
N LEU A 60 13.27 11.21 3.86
CA LEU A 60 13.16 10.05 2.96
C LEU A 60 12.60 8.82 3.70
N LEU A 61 13.12 8.51 4.89
CA LEU A 61 12.65 7.39 5.72
C LEU A 61 11.17 7.55 6.10
N ALA A 62 10.77 8.73 6.57
CA ALA A 62 9.37 9.01 6.92
C ALA A 62 8.42 8.90 5.71
N THR A 63 8.93 9.19 4.50
CA THR A 63 8.15 9.03 3.26
C THR A 63 8.04 7.55 2.88
N TYR A 64 9.12 6.77 3.06
CA TYR A 64 9.09 5.33 2.85
C TYR A 64 8.14 4.61 3.81
N GLU A 65 8.11 5.01 5.08
CA GLU A 65 7.18 4.47 6.09
C GLU A 65 5.72 4.63 5.64
N LYS A 66 5.33 5.84 5.25
CA LYS A 66 3.99 6.12 4.69
C LYS A 66 3.70 5.33 3.42
N TYR A 67 4.72 5.14 2.57
CA TYR A 67 4.59 4.35 1.35
C TYR A 67 4.33 2.86 1.65
N SER A 68 5.04 2.29 2.64
CA SER A 68 4.78 0.91 3.08
C SER A 68 3.39 0.76 3.70
N GLU A 69 2.97 1.69 4.56
CA GLU A 69 1.62 1.67 5.15
C GLU A 69 0.53 1.68 4.08
N ALA A 70 0.66 2.56 3.08
CA ALA A 70 -0.30 2.64 1.98
C ALA A 70 -0.35 1.34 1.14
N LEU A 71 0.78 0.66 0.97
CA LEU A 71 0.82 -0.64 0.30
C LEU A 71 0.16 -1.75 1.13
N GLU A 72 0.37 -1.75 2.44
CA GLU A 72 -0.26 -2.71 3.36
C GLU A 72 -1.78 -2.54 3.40
N GLU A 73 -2.27 -1.30 3.39
CA GLU A 73 -3.70 -1.00 3.31
C GLU A 73 -4.31 -1.46 1.97
N LEU A 74 -3.61 -1.22 0.86
CA LEU A 74 -4.02 -1.70 -0.46
C LEU A 74 -4.09 -3.23 -0.48
N LEU A 75 -3.07 -3.91 0.06
CA LEU A 75 -3.03 -5.36 0.10
C LEU A 75 -4.17 -5.94 0.96
N SER A 76 -4.43 -5.34 2.11
CA SER A 76 -5.54 -5.72 3.00
C SER A 76 -6.88 -5.59 2.29
N THR A 77 -7.09 -4.49 1.57
CA THR A 77 -8.29 -4.26 0.76
C THR A 77 -8.45 -5.29 -0.36
N VAL A 78 -7.36 -5.69 -1.04
CA VAL A 78 -7.39 -6.74 -2.05
C VAL A 78 -7.80 -8.08 -1.45
N PHE A 79 -7.29 -8.43 -0.26
CA PHE A 79 -7.68 -9.67 0.42
C PHE A 79 -9.14 -9.66 0.87
N GLU A 80 -9.67 -8.53 1.34
CA GLU A 80 -11.09 -8.38 1.65
C GLU A 80 -11.95 -8.63 0.40
N ILE A 81 -11.63 -7.97 -0.73
CA ILE A 81 -12.34 -8.15 -2.00
C ILE A 81 -12.27 -9.62 -2.46
N GLN A 82 -11.11 -10.28 -2.31
CA GLN A 82 -10.96 -11.69 -2.65
C GLN A 82 -11.87 -12.58 -1.81
N ASN A 83 -11.98 -12.31 -0.51
CA ASN A 83 -12.87 -13.05 0.39
C ASN A 83 -14.35 -12.84 0.01
N ASP A 84 -14.75 -11.59 -0.21
CA ASP A 84 -16.12 -11.25 -0.63
C ASP A 84 -16.49 -11.97 -1.93
N LEU A 85 -15.60 -11.95 -2.93
CA LEU A 85 -15.82 -12.67 -4.19
C LEU A 85 -15.96 -14.18 -3.98
N LYS A 86 -15.16 -14.77 -3.09
CA LYS A 86 -15.25 -16.20 -2.75
C LYS A 86 -16.57 -16.54 -2.09
N GLU A 87 -17.09 -15.69 -1.21
CA GLU A 87 -18.40 -15.86 -0.59
C GLU A 87 -19.53 -15.74 -1.63
N ILE A 88 -19.48 -14.72 -2.49
CA ILE A 88 -20.46 -14.54 -3.58
C ILE A 88 -20.51 -15.79 -4.48
N VAL A 89 -19.36 -16.33 -4.88
CA VAL A 89 -19.30 -17.54 -5.72
C VAL A 89 -19.89 -18.76 -5.01
N LYS A 90 -19.64 -18.93 -3.71
CA LYS A 90 -20.25 -20.01 -2.91
C LYS A 90 -21.77 -19.86 -2.83
N GLU A 91 -22.26 -18.66 -2.56
CA GLU A 91 -23.69 -18.38 -2.46
C GLU A 91 -24.39 -18.65 -3.80
N GLN A 92 -23.84 -18.14 -4.91
CA GLN A 92 -24.35 -18.39 -6.25
C GLN A 92 -24.37 -19.89 -6.61
N SER A 93 -23.30 -20.62 -6.28
CA SER A 93 -23.23 -22.07 -6.48
C SER A 93 -24.33 -22.80 -5.69
N SER A 94 -24.59 -22.37 -4.46
CA SER A 94 -25.65 -22.96 -3.62
C SER A 94 -27.07 -22.72 -4.19
N LEU A 95 -27.31 -21.56 -4.82
CA LEU A 95 -28.59 -21.25 -5.45
C LEU A 95 -28.86 -22.10 -6.70
N ILE A 96 -27.81 -22.37 -7.48
CA ILE A 96 -27.87 -23.23 -8.68
C ILE A 96 -28.05 -24.71 -8.29
N SER A 97 -27.42 -25.15 -7.19
CA SER A 97 -27.45 -26.54 -6.73
C SER A 97 -28.76 -26.97 -6.07
N LYS A 98 -29.71 -26.06 -5.79
CA LYS A 98 -31.01 -26.46 -5.21
C LYS A 98 -31.80 -27.28 -6.24
N PRO A 99 -32.10 -28.56 -5.98
CA PRO A 99 -32.86 -29.36 -6.93
C PRO A 99 -34.26 -28.74 -7.10
N LYS A 100 -34.67 -28.53 -8.36
CA LYS A 100 -36.08 -28.22 -8.68
C LYS A 100 -36.95 -29.24 -7.97
N ARG A 101 -37.74 -28.80 -6.98
CA ARG A 101 -38.79 -29.61 -6.33
C ARG A 101 -39.58 -30.31 -7.43
N THR A 102 -39.41 -31.62 -7.55
CA THR A 102 -40.20 -32.46 -8.45
C THR A 102 -41.66 -32.38 -8.01
N SER A 103 -42.47 -31.58 -8.69
CA SER A 103 -43.92 -31.52 -8.49
C SER A 103 -44.58 -32.73 -9.17
N THR A 104 -44.52 -33.90 -8.54
CA THR A 104 -45.22 -35.10 -9.06
C THR A 104 -45.40 -36.10 -7.91
N LYS A 105 -46.59 -36.61 -7.54
CA LYS A 105 -47.97 -36.55 -8.05
C LYS A 105 -48.91 -36.66 -6.84
N ARG A 106 -49.95 -35.82 -6.76
CA ARG A 106 -51.09 -36.04 -5.86
C ARG A 106 -51.80 -37.32 -6.32
N LYS A 107 -51.72 -38.42 -5.56
CA LYS A 107 -52.56 -39.61 -5.81
C LYS A 107 -54.01 -39.24 -5.46
N THR A 108 -54.84 -38.98 -6.47
CA THR A 108 -56.30 -38.95 -6.32
C THR A 108 -56.77 -40.37 -5.99
N LYS A 109 -57.21 -40.56 -4.75
CA LYS A 109 -57.89 -41.79 -4.32
C LYS A 109 -59.31 -41.72 -4.91
N ASN A 110 -59.52 -42.37 -6.06
CA ASN A 110 -60.85 -42.54 -6.64
C ASN A 110 -61.63 -43.53 -5.77
N THR A 111 -62.56 -43.01 -4.98
CA THR A 111 -63.64 -43.79 -4.37
C THR A 111 -64.75 -43.88 -5.41
N LYS A 112 -65.00 -45.06 -5.99
CA LYS A 112 -66.24 -45.34 -6.73
C LYS A 112 -66.72 -46.75 -6.46
N LYS A 113 -67.96 -46.76 -5.93
CA LYS A 113 -69.05 -47.76 -5.94
C LYS A 113 -68.71 -49.20 -5.58
#